data_AF-A0AAV3R347-F1
#
_entry.id   AF-A0AAV3R347-F1
#
_cell.length_a   1.000
_cell.length_b   1.000
_cell.length_c   1.000
_cell.angle_alpha   90.00
_cell.angle_beta   90.00
_cell.angle_gamma   90.00
#
_symmetry.space_group_name_H-M   'P 1'
#
loop_
_entity.id
_entity.type
_entity.pdbx_description
1 polymer ?
#
loop_
_entity_poly.entity_id
_entity_poly.type
_entity_poly.pdbx_seq_one_letter_code
_entity_poly.pdbx_strand_id
1 'polypeptide(L)' 'MTAPNPPRNSLWAVLEKCKPNNSNFHDWSRNLRIVLKQERIEYVLNTRVPSRPNDAATNREREAYKSTSLML' A
#
# COMPACT_ATOMS: atom_id res chain seq x y z
N MET A 1 14.70 18.28 -14.78
CA MET A 1 14.90 16.93 -15.39
C MET A 1 14.27 15.92 -14.44
N THR A 2 13.04 15.52 -14.70
CA THR A 2 12.29 14.55 -13.88
C THR A 2 12.77 13.14 -14.19
N ALA A 3 13.12 12.36 -13.17
CA ALA A 3 13.58 10.98 -13.34
C ALA A 3 12.52 10.14 -14.10
N PRO A 4 12.93 9.21 -14.98
CA PRO A 4 11.99 8.30 -15.63
C PRO A 4 11.30 7.47 -14.55
N ASN A 5 9.96 7.48 -14.57
CA ASN A 5 9.17 6.59 -13.72
C ASN A 5 9.70 5.17 -13.93
N PRO A 6 9.99 4.41 -12.85
CA PRO A 6 10.42 3.02 -12.99
C PRO A 6 9.39 2.28 -13.85
N PRO A 7 9.84 1.33 -14.70
CA PRO A 7 8.94 0.62 -15.59
C PRO A 7 7.83 -0.01 -14.76
N ARG A 8 6.60 0.49 -14.92
CA ARG A 8 5.40 -0.13 -14.33
C ARG A 8 5.28 -1.52 -14.92
N ASN A 9 5.77 -2.50 -14.17
CA ASN A 9 5.61 -3.91 -14.40
C ASN A 9 4.12 -4.22 -14.64
N SER A 10 3.86 -5.13 -15.57
CA SER A 10 2.52 -5.56 -16.00
C SER A 10 1.60 -5.93 -14.83
N LEU A 11 2.16 -6.35 -13.70
CA LEU A 11 1.48 -6.64 -12.45
C LEU A 11 0.83 -5.42 -11.79
N TRP A 12 1.46 -4.23 -11.83
CA TRP A 12 0.83 -3.00 -11.33
C TRP A 12 -0.35 -2.58 -12.21
N ALA A 13 -0.24 -2.78 -13.52
CA ALA A 13 -1.36 -2.54 -14.43
C ALA A 13 -2.54 -3.49 -14.15
N VAL A 14 -2.28 -4.73 -13.69
CA VAL A 14 -3.33 -5.66 -13.23
C VAL A 14 -4.01 -5.12 -11.98
N LEU A 15 -3.26 -4.56 -11.00
CA LEU A 15 -3.87 -3.95 -9.82
C LEU A 15 -4.70 -2.71 -10.13
N GLU A 16 -4.24 -1.85 -11.05
CA GLU A 16 -5.00 -0.66 -11.47
C GLU A 16 -6.32 -1.04 -12.18
N LYS A 17 -6.31 -2.11 -12.98
CA LYS A 17 -7.47 -2.58 -13.74
C LYS A 17 -8.44 -3.42 -12.91
N CYS A 18 -7.93 -4.23 -11.98
CA CYS A 18 -8.73 -5.09 -11.12
C CYS A 18 -8.99 -4.41 -9.77
N LYS A 19 -9.75 -3.31 -9.73
CA LYS A 19 -10.15 -2.74 -8.44
C LYS A 19 -11.03 -3.73 -7.65
N PRO A 20 -10.88 -3.79 -6.32
CA PRO A 20 -11.72 -4.67 -5.50
C PRO A 20 -13.18 -4.20 -5.60
N ASN A 21 -14.06 -5.16 -5.87
CA ASN A 21 -15.51 -5.05 -5.78
C ASN A 21 -16.01 -6.25 -4.97
N ASN A 22 -17.30 -6.24 -4.59
CA ASN A 22 -17.83 -7.30 -3.73
C ASN A 22 -17.73 -8.71 -4.33
N SER A 23 -17.64 -8.85 -5.66
CA SER A 23 -17.60 -10.16 -6.33
C SER A 23 -16.19 -10.65 -6.67
N ASN A 24 -15.20 -9.77 -6.77
CA ASN A 24 -13.83 -10.09 -7.21
C ASN A 24 -12.78 -10.01 -6.10
N PHE A 25 -13.19 -9.76 -4.84
CA PHE A 25 -12.27 -9.54 -3.73
C PHE A 25 -11.22 -10.65 -3.59
N HIS A 26 -11.63 -11.91 -3.77
CA HIS A 26 -10.72 -13.05 -3.66
C HIS A 26 -9.62 -13.01 -4.72
N ASP A 27 -10.00 -12.78 -5.99
CA ASP A 27 -9.08 -12.69 -7.12
C ASP A 27 -8.18 -11.45 -7.02
N TRP A 28 -8.76 -10.33 -6.60
CA TRP A 28 -8.01 -9.11 -6.30
C TRP A 28 -6.95 -9.36 -5.21
N SER A 29 -7.32 -10.00 -4.10
CA SER A 29 -6.39 -10.27 -3.00
C SER A 29 -5.25 -11.19 -3.43
N ARG A 30 -5.53 -12.16 -4.32
CA ARG A 30 -4.53 -13.05 -4.90
C ARG A 30 -3.56 -12.27 -5.78
N ASN A 31 -4.08 -11.43 -6.68
CA ASN A 31 -3.25 -10.59 -7.56
C ASN A 31 -2.39 -9.62 -6.74
N LEU A 32 -2.95 -9.01 -5.70
CA LEU A 32 -2.21 -8.14 -4.77
C LEU A 32 -1.05 -8.88 -4.09
N ARG A 33 -1.30 -10.07 -3.54
CA ARG A 33 -0.23 -10.88 -2.92
C ARG A 33 0.89 -11.22 -3.90
N ILE A 34 0.57 -11.50 -5.17
CA ILE A 34 1.58 -11.77 -6.21
C ILE A 34 2.46 -10.53 -6.42
N VAL A 35 1.86 -9.35 -6.58
CA VAL A 35 2.62 -8.10 -6.77
C VAL A 35 3.50 -7.82 -5.56
N LEU A 36 2.94 -7.89 -4.35
CA LEU A 36 3.69 -7.60 -3.12
C LEU A 36 4.85 -8.59 -2.89
N LYS A 37 4.67 -9.87 -3.23
CA LYS A 37 5.76 -10.86 -3.17
C LYS A 37 6.85 -10.58 -4.19
N GLN A 38 6.48 -10.23 -5.42
CA GLN A 38 7.42 -9.87 -6.48
C GLN A 38 8.29 -8.68 -6.07
N GLU A 39 7.67 -7.66 -5.48
CA GLU A 39 8.33 -6.45 -4.99
C GLU A 39 9.02 -6.63 -3.63
N ARG A 40 8.91 -7.83 -3.02
CA ARG A 40 9.47 -8.18 -1.69
C ARG A 40 8.95 -7.28 -0.55
N ILE A 41 7.75 -6.74 -0.71
CA ILE A 41 7.04 -5.88 0.26
C ILE A 41 5.78 -6.53 0.85
N GLU A 42 5.67 -7.86 0.78
CA GLU A 42 4.60 -8.64 1.42
C GLU A 42 4.37 -8.28 2.90
N TYR A 43 5.40 -7.80 3.59
CA TYR A 43 5.32 -7.36 4.99
C TYR A 43 4.24 -6.29 5.22
N VAL A 44 3.86 -5.52 4.20
CA VAL A 44 2.79 -4.51 4.28
C VAL A 44 1.45 -5.14 4.67
N LEU A 45 1.16 -6.39 4.27
CA LEU A 45 -0.08 -7.08 4.65
C LEU A 45 -0.13 -7.46 6.14
N ASN A 46 1.04 -7.65 6.76
CA ASN A 46 1.17 -8.00 8.18
C ASN A 46 1.44 -6.77 9.05
N THR A 47 1.79 -5.64 8.43
CA THR A 47 2.07 -4.41 9.16
C THR A 47 0.76 -3.84 9.67
N ARG A 48 0.70 -3.58 10.97
CA ARG A 48 -0.46 -2.91 11.57
C ARG A 48 -0.60 -1.54 10.90
N VAL A 49 -1.76 -1.30 10.30
CA VAL A 49 -2.12 0.05 9.83
C VAL A 49 -2.03 0.96 11.06
N PRO A 50 -1.18 2.01 11.03
CA PRO A 50 -1.06 2.89 12.16
C PRO A 50 -2.44 3.50 12.46
N SER A 51 -2.81 3.56 13.73
CA SER A 51 -4.09 4.13 14.12
C SER A 51 -4.07 5.64 13.89
N ARG A 52 -5.15 6.20 13.33
CA ARG A 52 -5.27 7.64 13.19
C ARG A 52 -5.10 8.29 14.58
N PRO A 53 -4.18 9.27 14.74
CA PRO A 53 -4.02 9.97 16.01
C PRO A 53 -5.33 10.67 16.37
N ASN A 54 -5.69 10.66 17.65
CA ASN A 54 -6.84 11.42 18.14
C ASN A 54 -6.52 12.94 18.16
N ASP A 55 -7.54 13.76 18.40
CA ASP A 55 -7.37 15.22 18.41
C ASP A 55 -6.48 15.74 19.55
N ALA A 56 -6.30 14.94 20.60
CA ALA A 56 -5.37 15.23 21.71
C ALA A 56 -3.94 14.76 21.44
N ALA A 57 -3.68 14.05 20.33
CA ALA A 57 -2.38 13.47 20.03
C ALA A 57 -1.36 14.58 19.80
N THR A 58 -0.17 14.38 20.35
CA THR A 58 0.95 15.29 20.24
C THR A 58 1.37 15.47 18.78
N ASN A 59 1.99 16.61 18.47
CA ASN A 59 2.55 16.85 17.13
C ASN A 59 3.52 15.73 16.72
N ARG A 60 4.28 15.17 17.65
CA ARG A 60 5.20 14.07 17.39
C ARG A 60 4.49 12.78 16.97
N GLU A 61 3.37 12.44 17.59
CA GLU A 61 2.55 11.27 17.23
C GLU A 61 1.89 11.46 15.86
N ARG A 62 1.45 12.69 15.54
CA ARG A 62 0.89 13.02 14.22
C ARG A 62 1.94 12.91 13.11
N GLU A 63 3.14 13.42 13.35
CA GLU A 63 4.26 13.31 12.39
C GLU A 63 4.75 11.86 12.26
N ALA A 64 4.78 11.09 13.34
CA ALA A 64 5.08 9.66 13.29
C ALA A 64 4.04 8.87 12.49
N TYR A 65 2.74 9.18 12.65
CA TYR A 65 1.66 8.60 11.84
C TYR A 65 1.81 8.94 10.36
N LYS A 66 2.07 10.21 10.01
CA LYS A 66 2.31 10.63 8.62
C LYS A 66 3.54 9.96 8.03
N SER A 67 4.65 9.94 8.76
CA SER A 67 5.90 9.33 8.30
C SER A 67 5.74 7.82 8.10
N THR A 68 5.08 7.13 9.03
CA THR A 68 4.81 5.69 8.92
C THR A 68 3.82 5.39 7.80
N SER A 69 2.80 6.23 7.61
CA SER A 69 1.86 6.14 6.48
C SER A 69 2.50 6.46 5.13
N LEU A 70 3.66 7.13 5.09
CA LEU A 70 4.43 7.40 3.87
C LEU A 70 5.53 6.36 3.60
N MET A 71 5.86 5.52 4.59
CA MET A 71 6.79 4.40 4.48
C MET A 71 6.10 3.06 4.15
N LEU A 72 4.76 3.04 4.21
CA LEU A 72 3.90 1.95 3.73
C LEU A 72 3.42 2.25 2.30
#